data_AF-A0A7K2X879-F1
#
_entry.id   AF-A0A7K2X879-F1
#
_cell.length_a   1.000
_cell.length_b   1.000
_cell.length_c   1.000
_cell.angle_alpha   90.00
_cell.angle_beta   90.00
_cell.angle_gamma   90.00
#
_symmetry.space_group_name_H-M   'P 1'
#
loop_
_entity.id
_entity.type
_entity.pdbx_description
1 polymer ?
#
loop_
_entity_poly.entity_id
_entity_poly.type
_entity_poly.pdbx_seq_one_letter_code
_entity_poly.pdbx_strand_id
1 'polypeptide(L)'
;MTVPGRRSSTFSRLVRHGFTDPSGAERLLDVPELSALRGDSVLLEALGATADPDLALRGLVRLVEAQPEAERQTFTAILLSAKPFRDRLLGVLGASEALGDHLARHPRDWESLVTYEAADLHPGVADFERGLAEATDPVALRVAYRRCLLAIAARDVCGTTDVAQAAAELADLATATLRA
;
A
#
# COMPACT_ATOMS: atom_id res chain seq x y z
N MET A 1 42.55 -5.07 7.41
CA MET A 1 41.76 -3.83 7.52
C MET A 1 40.47 -4.00 6.74
N THR A 2 39.40 -4.43 7.40
CA THR A 2 38.07 -4.58 6.79
C THR A 2 37.35 -3.24 6.82
N VAL A 3 36.99 -2.71 5.65
CA VAL A 3 36.30 -1.42 5.50
C VAL A 3 34.89 -1.50 6.14
N PRO A 4 34.57 -0.75 7.22
CA PRO A 4 33.25 -0.81 7.87
C PRO A 4 32.18 0.08 7.18
N GLY A 5 32.40 0.52 5.94
CA GLY A 5 31.83 1.78 5.44
C GLY A 5 30.40 1.78 4.90
N ARG A 6 29.79 0.62 4.58
CA ARG A 6 28.48 0.57 3.89
C ARG A 6 27.30 0.26 4.82
N ARG A 7 27.46 -0.65 5.78
CA ARG A 7 26.43 -0.95 6.81
C ARG A 7 26.21 0.23 7.75
N SER A 8 27.28 0.94 8.12
CA SER A 8 27.14 2.12 8.99
C SER A 8 26.36 3.26 8.34
N SER A 9 26.36 3.37 7.00
CA SER A 9 25.67 4.46 6.29
C SER A 9 24.21 4.15 5.98
N THR A 10 23.88 2.93 5.55
CA THR A 10 22.48 2.50 5.35
C THR A 10 21.70 2.47 6.66
N PHE A 11 22.26 1.87 7.70
CA PHE A 11 21.69 1.86 9.05
C PHE A 11 21.35 3.28 9.53
N SER A 12 22.31 4.21 9.41
CA SER A 12 22.11 5.61 9.82
C SER A 12 21.02 6.32 9.01
N ARG A 13 20.86 5.98 7.72
CA ARG A 13 19.77 6.50 6.88
C ARG A 13 18.43 5.96 7.37
N LEU A 14 18.32 4.66 7.62
CA LEU A 14 17.10 4.02 8.11
C LEU A 14 16.64 4.62 9.45
N VAL A 15 17.55 4.81 10.41
CA VAL A 15 17.25 5.49 11.67
C VAL A 15 16.71 6.91 11.44
N ARG A 16 17.30 7.66 10.52
CA ARG A 16 16.84 9.02 10.18
C ARG A 16 15.46 9.05 9.52
N HIS A 17 15.07 7.98 8.84
CA HIS A 17 13.75 7.81 8.23
C HIS A 17 12.74 7.13 9.17
N GLY A 18 13.04 7.01 10.47
CA GLY A 18 12.07 6.56 11.47
C GLY A 18 11.94 5.05 11.62
N PHE A 19 12.81 4.25 10.99
CA PHE A 19 12.82 2.79 11.20
C PHE A 19 13.25 2.45 12.62
N THR A 20 12.46 1.60 13.27
CA THR A 20 12.65 1.09 14.63
C THR A 20 13.50 -0.18 14.65
N ASP A 21 13.47 -1.00 13.59
CA ASP A 21 14.42 -2.10 13.35
C ASP A 21 15.22 -1.88 12.05
N PRO A 22 16.22 -0.99 12.04
CA PRO A 22 17.06 -0.75 10.86
C PRO A 22 17.77 -2.01 10.36
N SER A 23 18.15 -2.91 11.26
CA SER A 23 18.84 -4.15 10.87
C SER A 23 17.88 -5.12 10.16
N GLY A 24 16.62 -5.20 10.61
CA GLY A 24 15.55 -5.91 9.90
C GLY A 24 15.24 -5.28 8.55
N ALA A 25 15.11 -3.96 8.51
CA ALA A 25 14.87 -3.23 7.28
C ALA A 25 16.00 -3.43 6.24
N GLU A 26 17.26 -3.43 6.65
CA GLU A 26 18.38 -3.76 5.75
C GLU A 26 18.23 -5.17 5.15
N ARG A 27 17.90 -6.17 5.96
CA ARG A 27 17.70 -7.55 5.46
C ARG A 27 16.55 -7.63 4.46
N LEU A 28 15.45 -6.91 4.73
CA LEU A 28 14.30 -6.85 3.84
C LEU A 28 14.64 -6.16 2.51
N LEU A 29 15.37 -5.03 2.54
CA LEU A 29 15.83 -4.34 1.33
C LEU A 29 16.83 -5.16 0.51
N ASP A 30 17.49 -6.14 1.14
CA ASP A 30 18.46 -7.02 0.49
C ASP A 30 17.84 -8.25 -0.21
N VAL A 31 16.53 -8.47 -0.11
CA VAL A 31 15.86 -9.58 -0.84
C VAL A 31 15.96 -9.40 -2.36
N PRO A 32 16.06 -10.50 -3.15
CA PRO A 32 16.20 -10.43 -4.60
C PRO A 32 15.09 -9.66 -5.33
N GLU A 33 13.86 -9.80 -4.85
CA GLU A 33 12.65 -9.25 -5.45
C GLU A 33 12.61 -7.72 -5.36
N LEU A 34 13.28 -7.14 -4.35
CA LEU A 34 13.46 -5.69 -4.19
C LEU A 34 14.73 -5.15 -4.86
N SER A 35 15.47 -5.96 -5.62
CA SER A 35 16.73 -5.52 -6.25
C SER A 35 16.59 -4.23 -7.07
N ALA A 36 15.48 -4.06 -7.80
CA ALA A 36 15.17 -2.87 -8.58
C ALA A 36 14.82 -1.63 -7.73
N LEU A 37 14.44 -1.83 -6.47
CA LEU A 37 14.08 -0.79 -5.50
C LEU A 37 15.24 -0.45 -4.55
N ARG A 38 16.31 -1.26 -4.57
CA ARG A 38 17.41 -1.17 -3.63
C ARG A 38 18.19 0.13 -3.80
N GLY A 39 18.32 0.88 -2.71
CA GLY A 39 19.12 2.10 -2.65
C GLY A 39 18.43 3.33 -3.26
N ASP A 40 17.20 3.19 -3.76
CA ASP A 40 16.40 4.30 -4.24
C ASP A 40 16.07 5.26 -3.09
N SER A 41 16.49 6.52 -3.22
CA SER A 41 16.29 7.53 -2.18
C SER A 41 14.83 7.98 -2.07
N VAL A 42 14.10 7.98 -3.18
CA VAL A 42 12.70 8.40 -3.23
C VAL A 42 11.82 7.39 -2.50
N LEU A 43 12.07 6.09 -2.68
CA LEU A 43 11.40 5.04 -1.93
C LEU A 43 11.68 5.17 -0.43
N LEU A 44 12.95 5.39 -0.04
CA LEU A 44 13.32 5.49 1.37
C LEU A 44 12.69 6.70 2.05
N GLU A 45 12.64 7.84 1.35
CA GLU A 45 11.95 9.04 1.81
C GLU A 45 10.44 8.79 1.96
N ALA A 46 9.82 8.14 0.98
CA ALA A 46 8.39 7.83 1.02
C ALA A 46 8.03 6.85 2.15
N LEU A 47 8.86 5.82 2.39
CA LEU A 47 8.70 4.92 3.54
C LEU A 47 8.79 5.68 4.86
N GLY A 48 9.76 6.59 5.00
CA GLY A 48 9.93 7.40 6.21
C GLY A 48 8.82 8.44 6.45
N ALA A 49 7.97 8.71 5.44
CA ALA A 49 6.80 9.57 5.59
C ALA A 49 5.53 8.81 6.03
N THR A 50 5.60 7.47 6.14
CA THR A 50 4.47 6.65 6.59
C THR A 50 4.34 6.64 8.12
N ALA A 51 3.19 6.21 8.62
CA ALA A 51 2.95 6.11 10.07
C ALA A 51 3.86 5.09 10.77
N ASP A 52 4.17 3.97 10.11
CA ASP A 52 5.13 2.96 10.55
C ASP A 52 5.96 2.46 9.35
N PRO A 53 7.21 2.96 9.18
CA PRO A 53 8.09 2.58 8.08
C PRO A 53 8.47 1.09 8.08
N ASP A 54 8.60 0.45 9.25
CA ASP A 54 8.92 -0.98 9.36
C ASP A 54 7.74 -1.84 8.88
N LEU A 55 6.51 -1.44 9.23
CA LEU A 55 5.29 -2.09 8.76
C LEU A 55 5.10 -1.89 7.26
N ALA A 56 5.30 -0.67 6.76
CA ALA A 56 5.21 -0.35 5.35
C ALA A 56 6.18 -1.19 4.50
N LEU A 57 7.44 -1.29 4.93
CA LEU A 57 8.45 -2.09 4.23
C LEU A 57 8.12 -3.59 4.25
N ARG A 58 7.69 -4.15 5.39
CA ARG A 58 7.24 -5.55 5.47
C ARG A 58 6.04 -5.82 4.57
N GLY A 59 5.07 -4.90 4.53
CA GLY A 59 3.93 -4.98 3.62
C GLY A 59 4.35 -4.95 2.16
N LEU A 60 5.28 -4.05 1.80
CA LEU A 60 5.77 -3.89 0.44
C LEU A 60 6.52 -5.14 -0.05
N VAL A 61 7.40 -5.71 0.77
CA VAL A 61 8.12 -6.96 0.44
C VAL A 61 7.13 -8.06 0.11
N ARG A 62 6.16 -8.31 0.99
CA ARG A 62 5.14 -9.36 0.78
C ARG A 62 4.31 -9.13 -0.47
N LEU A 63 3.98 -7.86 -0.78
CA LEU A 63 3.26 -7.53 -2.01
C LEU A 63 4.11 -7.78 -3.26
N VAL A 64 5.39 -7.40 -3.25
CA VAL A 64 6.32 -7.61 -4.38
C VAL A 64 6.57 -9.12 -4.61
N GLU A 65 6.74 -9.89 -3.54
CA GLU A 65 6.89 -11.35 -3.59
C GLU A 65 5.64 -12.03 -4.16
N ALA A 66 4.44 -11.50 -3.84
CA ALA A 66 3.18 -12.02 -4.34
C ALA A 66 2.90 -11.66 -5.82
N GLN A 67 3.62 -10.70 -6.41
CA GLN A 67 3.42 -10.36 -7.82
C GLN A 67 3.86 -11.52 -8.73
N PRO A 68 3.07 -11.85 -9.77
CA PRO A 68 3.56 -12.66 -10.88
C PRO A 68 4.84 -12.05 -11.47
N GLU A 69 5.81 -12.87 -11.84
CA GLU A 69 7.11 -12.40 -12.37
C GLU A 69 6.94 -11.39 -13.52
N ALA A 70 5.99 -11.64 -14.41
CA ALA A 70 5.67 -10.78 -15.55
C ALA A 70 5.08 -9.40 -15.17
N GLU A 71 4.43 -9.30 -14.00
CA GLU A 71 3.77 -8.08 -13.52
C GLU A 71 4.66 -7.31 -12.55
N ARG A 72 5.63 -7.96 -11.90
CA ARG A 72 6.51 -7.35 -10.88
C ARG A 72 7.26 -6.14 -11.44
N GLN A 73 7.79 -6.23 -12.66
CA GLN A 73 8.51 -5.12 -13.28
C GLN A 73 7.60 -3.90 -13.49
N THR A 74 6.37 -4.12 -13.96
CA THR A 74 5.37 -3.07 -14.15
C THR A 74 4.99 -2.42 -12.83
N PHE A 75 4.70 -3.22 -11.80
CA PHE A 75 4.41 -2.73 -10.45
C PHE A 75 5.55 -1.85 -9.90
N THR A 76 6.79 -2.35 -9.94
CA THR A 76 7.97 -1.60 -9.47
C THR A 76 8.20 -0.32 -10.26
N ALA A 77 7.99 -0.33 -11.57
CA ALA A 77 8.12 0.88 -12.40
C ALA A 77 7.06 1.93 -12.03
N ILE A 78 5.81 1.54 -11.79
CA ILE A 78 4.74 2.44 -11.36
C ILE A 78 5.04 2.98 -9.96
N LEU A 79 5.48 2.12 -9.03
CA LEU A 79 5.84 2.53 -7.66
C LEU A 79 6.90 3.63 -7.65
N LEU A 80 7.93 3.52 -8.50
CA LEU A 80 8.99 4.52 -8.57
C LEU A 80 8.56 5.81 -9.31
N SER A 81 7.81 5.68 -10.40
CA SER A 81 7.46 6.81 -11.27
C SER A 81 6.22 7.61 -10.83
N ALA A 82 5.24 6.98 -10.19
CA ALA A 82 3.97 7.61 -9.84
C ALA A 82 3.90 7.96 -8.34
N LYS A 83 4.32 9.18 -7.98
CA LYS A 83 4.30 9.67 -6.59
C LYS A 83 2.93 9.50 -5.90
N PRO A 84 1.80 9.90 -6.50
CA PRO A 84 0.51 9.80 -5.81
C PRO A 84 0.12 8.35 -5.48
N PHE A 85 0.41 7.42 -6.40
CA PHE A 85 0.21 5.98 -6.14
C PHE A 85 1.12 5.48 -5.02
N ARG A 86 2.41 5.83 -5.06
CA ARG A 86 3.38 5.44 -4.03
C ARG A 86 2.96 5.92 -2.65
N ASP A 87 2.55 7.18 -2.51
CA ASP A 87 2.13 7.75 -1.23
C ASP A 87 0.93 7.00 -0.65
N ARG A 88 -0.07 6.67 -1.48
CA ARG A 88 -1.26 5.90 -1.07
C ARG A 88 -0.91 4.49 -0.64
N LEU A 89 -0.17 3.78 -1.48
CA LEU A 89 0.20 2.40 -1.21
C LEU A 89 1.02 2.32 0.09
N LEU A 90 2.09 3.10 0.20
CA LEU A 90 2.95 3.06 1.37
C LEU A 90 2.25 3.61 2.61
N GLY A 91 1.41 4.65 2.48
CA GLY A 91 0.60 5.17 3.55
C GLY A 91 -0.32 4.11 4.15
N VAL A 92 -1.05 3.36 3.31
CA VAL A 92 -1.89 2.26 3.78
C VAL A 92 -1.06 1.14 4.40
N LEU A 93 0.03 0.73 3.74
CA LEU A 93 0.88 -0.35 4.26
C LEU A 93 1.50 0.01 5.61
N GLY A 94 1.84 1.28 5.84
CA GLY A 94 2.34 1.77 7.13
C GLY A 94 1.25 2.00 8.18
N ALA A 95 -0.02 1.99 7.81
CA ALA A 95 -1.14 2.23 8.74
C ALA A 95 -1.92 0.95 9.08
N SER A 96 -1.89 -0.08 8.23
CA SER A 96 -2.77 -1.24 8.36
C SER A 96 -2.12 -2.55 7.93
N GLU A 97 -1.77 -3.38 8.92
CA GLU A 97 -1.30 -4.74 8.69
C GLU A 97 -2.34 -5.59 7.94
N ALA A 98 -3.62 -5.44 8.29
CA ALA A 98 -4.72 -6.19 7.67
C ALA A 98 -4.88 -5.90 6.17
N LEU A 99 -4.69 -4.64 5.75
CA LEU A 99 -4.73 -4.26 4.33
C LEU A 99 -3.46 -4.69 3.60
N GLY A 100 -2.29 -4.65 4.26
CA GLY A 100 -1.07 -5.26 3.73
C GLY A 100 -1.21 -6.78 3.50
N ASP A 101 -1.81 -7.49 4.45
CA ASP A 101 -2.11 -8.93 4.31
C ASP A 101 -3.12 -9.23 3.20
N HIS A 102 -4.08 -8.33 2.99
CA HIS A 102 -5.05 -8.44 1.90
C HIS A 102 -4.36 -8.29 0.55
N LEU A 103 -3.52 -7.26 0.39
CA LEU A 103 -2.73 -7.02 -0.82
C LEU A 103 -1.77 -8.17 -1.14
N ALA A 104 -1.13 -8.76 -0.13
CA ALA A 104 -0.28 -9.94 -0.35
C ALA A 104 -1.07 -11.17 -0.85
N ARG A 105 -2.35 -11.30 -0.47
CA ARG A 105 -3.23 -12.39 -0.93
C ARG A 105 -3.94 -12.09 -2.25
N HIS A 106 -4.17 -10.82 -2.54
CA HIS A 106 -4.84 -10.32 -3.74
C HIS A 106 -3.96 -9.26 -4.40
N PRO A 107 -2.80 -9.66 -4.97
CA PRO A 107 -1.75 -8.76 -5.42
C PRO A 107 -2.12 -7.86 -6.60
N ARG A 108 -3.32 -7.97 -7.19
CA ARG A 108 -3.78 -7.01 -8.21
C ARG A 108 -4.62 -5.88 -7.64
N ASP A 109 -5.05 -5.98 -6.38
CA ASP A 109 -5.91 -4.95 -5.78
C ASP A 109 -5.17 -3.63 -5.55
N TRP A 110 -3.83 -3.56 -5.66
CA TRP A 110 -3.11 -2.27 -5.68
C TRP A 110 -3.49 -1.41 -6.88
N GLU A 111 -3.99 -2.00 -7.98
CA GLU A 111 -4.43 -1.25 -9.16
C GLU A 111 -5.56 -0.27 -8.82
N SER A 112 -6.37 -0.57 -7.80
CA SER A 112 -7.41 0.34 -7.32
C SER A 112 -6.87 1.63 -6.69
N LEU A 113 -5.56 1.71 -6.42
CA LEU A 113 -4.88 2.90 -5.89
C LEU A 113 -4.21 3.76 -6.98
N VAL A 114 -4.14 3.24 -8.20
CA VAL A 114 -3.56 3.95 -9.36
C VAL A 114 -4.50 5.05 -9.81
N THR A 115 -5.78 4.71 -9.95
CA THR A 115 -6.81 5.63 -10.43
C THR A 115 -7.13 6.66 -9.35
N TYR A 116 -6.90 7.93 -9.68
CA TYR A 116 -7.28 9.07 -8.87
C TYR A 116 -7.81 10.13 -9.81
N GLU A 117 -9.01 9.91 -10.32
CA GLU A 117 -9.77 10.98 -10.92
C GLU A 117 -10.52 11.75 -9.83
N ALA A 118 -10.86 13.01 -10.08
CA ALA A 118 -11.61 13.81 -9.11
C ALA A 118 -12.97 13.18 -8.73
N ALA A 119 -13.52 12.34 -9.61
CA ALA A 119 -14.71 11.54 -9.36
C ALA A 119 -14.51 10.45 -8.29
N ASP A 120 -13.28 9.97 -8.09
CA ASP A 120 -12.96 8.90 -7.13
C ASP A 120 -12.78 9.42 -5.68
N LEU A 121 -12.86 10.74 -5.48
CA LEU A 121 -12.59 11.37 -4.20
C LEU A 121 -13.76 11.24 -3.20
N HIS A 122 -14.98 11.02 -3.70
CA HIS A 122 -16.19 10.96 -2.86
C HIS A 122 -17.17 9.92 -3.41
N PRO A 123 -16.82 8.62 -3.39
CA PRO A 123 -17.71 7.57 -3.89
C PRO A 123 -19.00 7.54 -3.06
N GLY A 124 -20.13 7.38 -3.75
CA GLY A 124 -21.40 7.11 -3.10
C GLY A 124 -21.74 5.61 -3.07
N VAL A 125 -22.88 5.27 -2.48
CA VAL A 125 -23.41 3.89 -2.44
C VAL A 125 -23.38 3.21 -3.82
N ALA A 126 -23.78 3.90 -4.90
CA ALA A 126 -23.83 3.33 -6.25
C ALA A 126 -22.43 2.96 -6.79
N ASP A 127 -21.40 3.68 -6.39
CA ASP A 127 -20.01 3.38 -6.80
C ASP A 127 -19.49 2.15 -6.05
N PHE A 128 -19.84 2.02 -4.77
CA PHE A 128 -19.54 0.81 -4.01
C PHE A 128 -20.33 -0.39 -4.52
N GLU A 129 -21.62 -0.26 -4.85
CA GLU A 129 -22.42 -1.33 -5.46
C GLU A 129 -21.75 -1.82 -6.76
N ARG A 130 -21.23 -0.91 -7.60
CA ARG A 130 -20.45 -1.27 -8.79
C ARG A 130 -19.15 -2.01 -8.45
N GLY A 131 -18.44 -1.56 -7.41
CA GLY A 131 -17.21 -2.21 -6.94
C GLY A 131 -17.42 -3.62 -6.40
N LEU A 132 -18.64 -3.93 -5.95
CA LEU A 132 -19.06 -5.22 -5.40
C LEU A 132 -19.79 -6.11 -6.42
N ALA A 133 -20.22 -5.57 -7.58
CA ALA A 133 -21.13 -6.24 -8.51
C ALA A 133 -20.62 -7.59 -9.06
N GLU A 134 -19.31 -7.78 -9.16
CA GLU A 134 -18.71 -9.02 -9.66
C GLU A 134 -18.64 -10.14 -8.60
N ALA A 135 -18.99 -9.84 -7.34
CA ALA A 135 -19.00 -10.83 -6.27
C ALA A 135 -20.25 -11.71 -6.36
N THR A 136 -20.06 -13.00 -6.68
CA THR A 136 -21.16 -13.98 -6.79
C THR A 136 -21.29 -14.89 -5.58
N ASP A 137 -20.38 -14.76 -4.61
CA ASP A 137 -20.37 -15.55 -3.38
C ASP A 137 -19.77 -14.77 -2.19
N PRO A 138 -19.96 -15.25 -0.93
CA PRO A 138 -19.47 -14.55 0.26
C PRO A 138 -17.94 -14.41 0.38
N VAL A 139 -17.16 -15.25 -0.32
CA VAL A 139 -15.70 -15.11 -0.39
C VAL A 139 -15.35 -13.95 -1.33
N ALA A 140 -15.90 -13.96 -2.55
CA ALA A 140 -15.73 -12.90 -3.53
C ALA A 140 -16.17 -11.53 -2.97
N LEU A 141 -17.29 -11.50 -2.23
CA LEU A 141 -17.79 -10.27 -1.60
C LEU A 141 -16.81 -9.71 -0.57
N ARG A 142 -16.16 -10.56 0.24
CA ARG A 142 -15.15 -10.12 1.21
C ARG A 142 -13.90 -9.56 0.54
N VAL A 143 -13.51 -10.09 -0.61
CA VAL A 143 -12.38 -9.58 -1.39
C VAL A 143 -12.73 -8.21 -1.96
N ALA A 144 -13.88 -8.10 -2.62
CA ALA A 144 -14.36 -6.83 -3.19
C ALA A 144 -14.55 -5.75 -2.12
N TYR A 145 -15.13 -6.09 -0.97
CA TYR A 145 -15.26 -5.19 0.18
C TYR A 145 -13.90 -4.68 0.66
N ARG A 146 -12.89 -5.56 0.80
CA ARG A 146 -11.55 -5.15 1.23
C ARG A 146 -10.84 -4.27 0.21
N ARG A 147 -11.07 -4.49 -1.08
CA ARG A 147 -10.58 -3.60 -2.15
C ARG A 147 -11.23 -2.21 -2.08
N CYS A 148 -12.53 -2.13 -1.79
CA CYS A 148 -13.18 -0.84 -1.54
C CYS A 148 -12.63 -0.16 -0.28
N LEU A 149 -12.45 -0.92 0.81
CA LEU A 149 -11.88 -0.43 2.06
C LEU A 149 -10.43 0.07 1.88
N LEU A 150 -9.65 -0.59 1.02
CA LEU A 150 -8.30 -0.16 0.64
C LEU A 150 -8.29 1.25 0.05
N ALA A 151 -9.24 1.57 -0.83
CA ALA A 151 -9.37 2.89 -1.42
C ALA A 151 -9.78 3.96 -0.39
N ILE A 152 -10.71 3.64 0.53
CA ILE A 152 -11.10 4.52 1.64
C ILE A 152 -9.88 4.83 2.52
N ALA A 153 -9.15 3.80 2.94
CA ALA A 153 -7.96 3.95 3.78
C ALA A 153 -6.88 4.78 3.10
N ALA A 154 -6.66 4.58 1.79
CA ALA A 154 -5.72 5.38 1.02
C ALA A 154 -6.10 6.87 0.98
N ARG A 155 -7.40 7.19 0.85
CA ARG A 155 -7.86 8.57 0.86
C ARG A 155 -7.67 9.24 2.22
N ASP A 156 -7.97 8.51 3.30
CA ASP A 156 -7.82 8.96 4.69
C ASP A 156 -6.35 9.26 5.03
N VAL A 157 -5.46 8.27 4.86
CA VAL A 157 -4.03 8.42 5.21
C VAL A 157 -3.29 9.45 4.34
N CYS A 158 -3.77 9.72 3.13
CA CYS A 158 -3.23 10.77 2.27
C CYS A 158 -3.88 12.15 2.51
N GLY A 159 -4.81 12.28 3.45
CA GLY A 159 -5.47 13.54 3.80
C GLY A 159 -6.38 14.09 2.70
N THR A 160 -6.90 13.22 1.84
CA THR A 160 -7.84 13.60 0.77
C THR A 160 -9.30 13.55 1.22
N THR A 161 -9.58 12.85 2.31
CA THR A 161 -10.86 12.87 3.03
C THR A 161 -10.60 13.19 4.50
N ASP A 162 -11.57 13.86 5.13
CA ASP A 162 -11.59 14.02 6.58
C ASP A 162 -12.28 12.84 7.28
N VAL A 163 -12.23 12.84 8.61
CA VAL A 163 -12.80 11.75 9.43
C VAL A 163 -14.32 11.58 9.21
N ALA A 164 -15.06 12.67 8.99
CA ALA A 164 -16.50 12.59 8.76
C ALA A 164 -16.81 12.02 7.38
N GLN A 165 -16.03 12.39 6.37
CA GLN A 165 -16.12 11.85 5.02
C GLN A 165 -15.75 10.37 4.99
N ALA A 166 -14.65 9.96 5.63
CA ALA A 166 -14.26 8.56 5.74
C ALA A 166 -15.35 7.72 6.45
N ALA A 167 -15.96 8.26 7.51
CA ALA A 167 -17.09 7.61 8.20
C ALA A 167 -18.32 7.47 7.30
N ALA A 168 -18.63 8.48 6.48
CA ALA A 168 -19.71 8.42 5.51
C ALA A 168 -19.45 7.37 4.43
N GLU A 169 -18.24 7.32 3.86
CA GLU A 169 -17.84 6.30 2.88
C GLU A 169 -17.94 4.88 3.44
N LEU A 170 -17.55 4.67 4.70
CA LEU A 170 -17.71 3.38 5.38
C LEU A 170 -19.18 2.98 5.54
N ALA A 171 -20.05 3.93 5.86
CA ALA A 171 -21.50 3.70 5.95
C ALA A 171 -22.11 3.37 4.58
N ASP A 172 -21.66 4.05 3.53
CA ASP A 172 -22.09 3.80 2.16
C ASP A 172 -21.62 2.43 1.65
N LEU A 173 -20.36 2.06 1.93
CA LEU A 173 -19.83 0.73 1.62
C LEU A 173 -20.60 -0.37 2.39
N ALA A 174 -20.94 -0.14 3.66
CA ALA A 174 -21.77 -1.08 4.42
C ALA A 174 -23.17 -1.23 3.80
N THR A 175 -23.78 -0.13 3.36
CA THR A 175 -25.08 -0.13 2.67
C THR A 175 -25.01 -0.92 1.37
N ALA A 176 -23.99 -0.68 0.54
CA ALA A 176 -23.77 -1.43 -0.70
C ALA A 176 -23.56 -2.92 -0.44
N THR A 177 -22.80 -3.27 0.60
CA THR A 177 -22.53 -4.68 0.97
C THR A 177 -23.80 -5.42 1.39
N LEU A 178 -24.76 -4.75 2.05
CA LEU A 178 -26.05 -5.35 2.41
C LEU A 178 -26.99 -5.58 1.23
N ARG A 179 -26.75 -4.90 0.10
CA ARG A 179 -27.56 -4.98 -1.11
C ARG A 179 -26.97 -5.92 -2.18
N ALA A 180 -25.71 -6.32 -2.00
CA ALA A 180 -24.99 -7.25 -2.87
C ALA A 180 -25.42 -8.70 -2.65
#